data_AF-A0A968SYL0-F1
#
_entry.id   AF-A0A968SYL0-F1
#
_cell.length_a   1.000
_cell.length_b   1.000
_cell.length_c   1.000
_cell.angle_alpha   90.00
_cell.angle_beta   90.00
_cell.angle_gamma   90.00
#
_symmetry.space_group_name_H-M   'P 1'
#
loop_
_entity.id
_entity.type
_entity.pdbx_description
1 polymer ?
#
loop_
_entity_poly.entity_id
_entity_poly.type
_entity_poly.pdbx_seq_one_letter_code
_entity_poly.pdbx_strand_id
1 'polypeptide(L)' 'MTDPTFAQLVKFYQVVRQAVLMSSYLAFVEKGSNGNLYVHLGRYDNPISRMLLIISPEGELST' A
#
# COMPACT_ATOMS: atom_id res chain seq x y z
N MET A 1 5.54 17.53 -3.63
CA MET A 1 4.65 16.44 -3.17
C MET A 1 4.56 16.56 -1.66
N THR A 2 3.35 16.51 -1.08
CA THR A 2 3.15 16.56 0.38
C THR A 2 3.33 15.17 0.98
N ASP A 3 4.07 15.07 2.08
CA ASP A 3 4.33 13.78 2.75
C ASP A 3 3.02 13.06 3.18
N PRO A 4 2.99 11.72 3.23
CA PRO A 4 1.84 10.97 3.74
C PRO A 4 1.41 11.41 5.14
N THR A 5 0.11 11.32 5.44
CA THR A 5 -0.40 11.62 6.79
C THR A 5 0.05 10.54 7.78
N PHE A 6 0.03 10.86 9.08
CA PHE A 6 0.32 9.87 10.11
C PHE A 6 -0.60 8.64 10.03
N ALA A 7 -1.90 8.85 9.79
CA ALA A 7 -2.86 7.78 9.62
C ALA A 7 -2.52 6.87 8.42
N GLN A 8 -2.09 7.47 7.30
CA GLN A 8 -1.60 6.73 6.14
C GLN A 8 -0.36 5.90 6.47
N LEU A 9 0.61 6.45 7.20
CA LEU A 9 1.82 5.72 7.60
C LEU A 9 1.51 4.54 8.52
N VAL A 10 0.60 4.71 9.48
CA VAL A 10 0.15 3.61 10.36
C VAL A 10 -0.50 2.51 9.54
N LYS A 11 -1.40 2.86 8.61
CA LYS A 11 -2.05 1.85 7.75
C LYS A 11 -1.06 1.20 6.79
N PHE A 12 -0.13 1.96 6.23
CA PHE A 12 0.93 1.45 5.37
C PHE A 12 1.82 0.44 6.10
N TYR A 13 2.20 0.71 7.36
CA TYR A 13 2.93 -0.25 8.18
C TYR A 13 2.14 -1.57 8.35
N GLN A 14 0.82 -1.50 8.57
CA GLN A 14 -0.03 -2.69 8.63
C GLN A 14 -0.01 -3.46 7.29
N VAL A 15 -0.07 -2.76 6.16
CA VAL A 15 0.03 -3.36 4.82
C VAL A 15 1.38 -4.05 4.62
N VAL A 16 2.49 -3.40 4.97
CA VAL A 16 3.85 -3.98 4.88
C VAL A 16 3.92 -5.26 5.71
N ARG A 17 3.43 -5.24 6.95
CA ARG A 17 3.40 -6.42 7.82
C ARG A 17 2.62 -7.57 7.19
N GLN A 18 1.45 -7.29 6.59
CA GLN A 18 0.66 -8.32 5.92
C GLN A 18 1.35 -8.85 4.66
N ALA A 19 1.95 -7.98 3.86
CA ALA A 19 2.70 -8.39 2.68
C ALA A 19 3.84 -9.37 3.02
N VAL A 20 4.59 -9.10 4.11
CA VAL A 20 5.64 -9.99 4.60
C VAL A 20 5.07 -11.36 5.02
N LEU A 21 3.95 -11.37 5.75
CA LEU A 21 3.31 -12.63 6.19
C LEU A 21 2.77 -13.47 5.02
N MET A 22 2.41 -12.84 3.91
CA MET A 22 1.86 -13.49 2.73
C MET A 22 2.92 -13.91 1.69
N SER A 23 4.21 -13.75 2.00
CA SER A 23 5.30 -13.92 1.01
C SER A 23 5.07 -13.07 -0.24
N SER A 24 4.63 -11.84 -0.03
CA SER A 24 4.42 -10.80 -1.05
C SER A 24 5.52 -9.74 -0.97
N TYR A 25 5.60 -8.91 -2.00
CA TYR A 25 6.52 -7.77 -2.05
C TYR A 25 5.81 -6.48 -2.43
N LEU A 26 6.37 -5.36 -1.97
CA LEU A 26 5.98 -4.01 -2.39
C LEU A 26 6.69 -3.71 -3.71
N ALA A 27 5.93 -3.59 -4.80
CA ALA A 27 6.48 -3.26 -6.10
C ALA A 27 6.69 -1.76 -6.24
N PHE A 28 5.70 -0.97 -5.82
CA PHE A 28 5.69 0.47 -5.97
C PHE A 28 4.75 1.13 -4.96
N VAL A 29 5.08 2.35 -4.53
CA VAL A 29 4.23 3.17 -3.64
C VAL A 29 4.28 4.61 -4.13
N GLU A 30 3.10 5.21 -4.32
CA GLU A 30 3.00 6.61 -4.72
C GLU A 30 1.88 7.35 -4.00
N LYS A 31 2.05 8.66 -3.81
CA LYS A 31 1.00 9.52 -3.30
C LYS A 31 0.38 10.31 -4.45
N GLY A 32 -0.91 10.09 -4.69
CA GLY A 32 -1.66 10.76 -5.73
C GLY A 32 -1.95 12.22 -5.41
N SER A 33 -2.30 12.99 -6.44
CA SER A 33 -2.72 14.40 -6.30
C SER A 33 -4.01 14.57 -5.50
N ASN A 34 -4.83 13.52 -5.40
CA ASN A 34 -6.02 13.46 -4.54
C ASN A 34 -5.69 13.18 -3.07
N GLY A 35 -4.42 13.03 -2.71
CA GLY A 35 -3.98 12.78 -1.33
C GLY A 35 -3.94 11.31 -0.93
N ASN A 36 -4.49 10.39 -1.73
CA ASN A 36 -4.46 8.95 -1.46
C ASN A 36 -3.05 8.38 -1.66
N LEU A 37 -2.70 7.36 -0.86
CA LEU A 37 -1.47 6.58 -1.00
C LEU A 37 -1.80 5.26 -1.71
N TYR A 38 -1.21 5.05 -2.87
CA TYR A 38 -1.38 3.88 -3.71
C TYR A 38 -0.22 2.92 -3.47
N VAL A 39 -0.53 1.68 -3.14
CA VAL A 39 0.44 0.65 -2.78
C VAL A 39 0.25 -0.55 -3.69
N HIS A 40 1.23 -0.80 -4.55
CA HIS A 40 1.22 -1.93 -5.47
C HIS A 40 1.95 -3.12 -4.84
N LEU A 41 1.25 -4.22 -4.69
CA LEU A 41 1.77 -5.49 -4.19
C LEU A 41 1.85 -6.54 -5.30
N GLY A 42 2.89 -7.37 -5.24
CA GLY A 42 3.03 -8.59 -6.02
C GLY A 42 3.31 -9.80 -5.14
N ARG A 43 3.16 -11.01 -5.66
CA ARG A 43 3.48 -12.25 -4.94
C ARG A 43 4.69 -12.95 -5.54
N TYR A 44 5.59 -13.47 -4.70
CA TYR A 44 6.78 -14.19 -5.18
C TYR A 44 6.44 -15.53 -5.81
N ASP A 45 5.40 -16.21 -5.32
CA ASP A 45 4.94 -17.51 -5.83
C ASP A 45 4.02 -17.38 -7.05
N ASN A 46 3.50 -16.18 -7.33
CA ASN A 46 2.65 -15.92 -8.47
C ASN A 46 2.91 -14.51 -9.06
N PRO A 47 3.81 -14.41 -10.05
CA PRO A 47 4.20 -13.12 -10.66
C PRO A 47 3.07 -12.39 -11.39
N ILE A 48 1.98 -13.09 -11.73
CA ILE A 48 0.79 -12.51 -12.38
C ILE A 48 -0.12 -11.85 -11.34
N SER A 49 -0.05 -12.30 -10.07
CA SER A 49 -0.83 -11.73 -8.99
C SER A 49 -0.34 -10.33 -8.65
N ARG A 50 -1.17 -9.33 -8.93
CA ARG A 50 -0.96 -7.92 -8.59
C ARG A 50 -2.17 -7.42 -7.84
N MET A 51 -1.93 -6.71 -6.74
CA MET A 51 -2.97 -6.08 -5.93
C MET A 51 -2.64 -4.61 -5.78
N LEU A 52 -3.62 -3.75 -6.03
CA LEU A 52 -3.54 -2.33 -5.70
C LEU A 52 -4.28 -2.12 -4.38
N LEU A 53 -3.62 -1.46 -3.45
CA LEU A 53 -4.24 -1.00 -2.22
C LEU A 53 -4.23 0.53 -2.22
N ILE A 54 -5.33 1.12 -1.81
CA ILE A 54 -5.50 2.57 -1.73
C ILE A 54 -5.74 2.93 -0.28
N ILE A 55 -4.92 3.82 0.27
CA ILE A 55 -5.01 4.32 1.63
C ILE A 55 -5.42 5.79 1.60
N SER A 56 -6.61 6.10 2.11
CA SER A 56 -7.10 7.48 2.20
C SER A 56 -6.26 8.34 3.16
N PRO A 57 -6.33 9.67 3.11
CA PRO A 57 -5.66 10.55 4.08
C PRO A 57 -6.01 10.24 5.55
N GLU A 58 -7.20 9.69 5.79
CA GLU A 58 -7.74 9.29 7.09
C GLU A 58 -7.26 7.87 7.52
N GLY A 59 -6.55 7.16 6.64
CA GLY A 59 -6.03 5.83 6.91
C GLY A 59 -7.01 4.69 6.62
N GLU A 60 -8.08 4.94 5.87
CA GLU A 60 -9.00 3.89 5.41
C GLU A 60 -8.38 3.10 4.25
N LEU A 61 -8.60 1.79 4.23
CA LEU A 61 -8.02 0.89 3.22
C LEU A 61 -9.10 0.44 2.23
N SER A 62 -8.80 0.54 0.94
CA SER A 62 -9.58 0.00 -0.17
C SER A 62 -8.69 -0.78 -1.13
N THR A 63 -9.29 -1.68 -1.92
CA THR A 63 -8.64 -2.56 -2.89
C THR A 63 -9.21 -2.33 -4.28
#